data_AF-A0A7C2I4T2-F1
#
_entry.id   AF-A0A7C2I4T2-F1
#
_cell.length_a   1.000
_cell.length_b   1.000
_cell.length_c   1.000
_cell.angle_alpha   90.00
_cell.angle_beta   90.00
_cell.angle_gamma   90.00
#
_symmetry.space_group_name_H-M   'P 1'
#
loop_
_entity.id
_entity.type
_entity.pdbx_description
1 polymer ?
#
loop_
_entity_poly.entity_id
_entity_poly.type
_entity_poly.pdbx_seq_one_letter_code
_entity_poly.pdbx_strand_id
1 'polypeptide(L)'
;MTTLPLDEYLEVTRARLLGRYPFFGILAISLPLVPDEHTETAATDGARIYYNPAWFEQLRRQDDGYVMGVLAHEVMHPAMGHLWRRGERNAPKWNVAAPAAARPAEAVPPVR
;
A
#
# COMPACT_ATOMS: atom_id res chain seq x y z
N MET A 1 -18.76 -14.46 -15.23
CA MET A 1 -18.32 -14.20 -13.84
C MET A 1 -18.31 -12.70 -13.67
N THR A 2 -19.24 -12.16 -12.87
CA THR A 2 -19.34 -10.71 -12.63
C THR A 2 -18.07 -10.26 -11.92
N THR A 3 -17.25 -9.43 -12.55
CA THR A 3 -16.08 -8.83 -11.91
C THR A 3 -16.57 -7.85 -10.85
N LEU A 4 -16.17 -8.07 -9.60
CA LEU A 4 -16.46 -7.14 -8.51
C LEU A 4 -15.85 -5.76 -8.82
N PRO A 5 -16.48 -4.67 -8.33
CA PRO A 5 -15.84 -3.36 -8.24
C PRO A 5 -14.46 -3.46 -7.56
N LEU A 6 -13.52 -2.60 -7.95
CA LEU A 6 -12.12 -2.69 -7.49
C LEU A 6 -11.99 -2.53 -5.97
N ASP A 7 -12.76 -1.61 -5.39
CA ASP A 7 -12.85 -1.39 -3.95
C ASP A 7 -13.33 -2.64 -3.20
N GLU A 8 -14.42 -3.26 -3.65
CA GLU A 8 -14.92 -4.50 -3.05
C GLU A 8 -13.92 -5.66 -3.21
N TYR A 9 -13.28 -5.76 -4.38
CA TYR A 9 -12.21 -6.72 -4.63
C TYR A 9 -11.02 -6.54 -3.67
N LEU A 10 -10.62 -5.30 -3.40
CA LEU A 10 -9.51 -5.00 -2.49
C LEU A 10 -9.86 -5.36 -1.05
N GLU A 11 -11.09 -5.12 -0.61
CA GLU A 11 -11.56 -5.53 0.73
C GLU A 11 -11.57 -7.06 0.88
N VAL A 12 -12.07 -7.79 -0.12
CA VAL A 12 -12.00 -9.26 -0.15
C VAL A 12 -10.55 -9.73 -0.12
N THR A 13 -9.65 -9.05 -0.83
CA THR A 13 -8.23 -9.40 -0.88
C THR A 13 -7.53 -9.14 0.46
N ARG A 14 -7.88 -8.06 1.18
CA ARG A 14 -7.40 -7.82 2.55
C ARG A 14 -7.88 -8.90 3.52
N ALA A 15 -9.14 -9.32 3.41
CA ALA A 15 -9.67 -10.43 4.22
C ALA A 15 -8.94 -11.76 3.92
N ARG A 16 -8.62 -12.03 2.66
CA ARG A 16 -7.80 -13.20 2.26
C ARG A 16 -6.38 -13.11 2.80
N LEU A 17 -5.76 -11.91 2.76
CA LEU A 17 -4.45 -11.66 3.34
C LEU A 17 -4.46 -11.92 4.85
N LEU A 18 -5.50 -11.50 5.56
CA LEU A 18 -5.70 -11.83 6.99
C LEU A 18 -5.80 -13.34 7.23
N GLY A 19 -6.59 -14.05 6.44
CA GLY A 19 -6.76 -15.50 6.60
C GLY A 19 -5.48 -16.30 6.31
N ARG A 20 -4.69 -15.88 5.31
CA ARG A 20 -3.51 -16.62 4.84
C ARG A 20 -2.21 -16.19 5.53
N TYR A 21 -2.08 -14.90 5.84
CA TYR A 21 -0.89 -14.31 6.45
C TYR A 21 -1.29 -13.28 7.54
N PRO A 22 -1.68 -13.75 8.74
CA PRO A 22 -2.32 -12.91 9.75
C PRO A 22 -1.55 -11.65 10.14
N PHE A 23 -0.22 -11.73 10.23
CA PHE A 23 0.63 -10.59 10.54
C PHE A 23 0.43 -9.43 9.55
N PHE A 24 0.54 -9.71 8.24
CA PHE A 24 0.36 -8.67 7.21
C PHE A 24 -1.10 -8.25 7.09
N GLY A 25 -2.05 -9.17 7.24
CA GLY A 25 -3.46 -8.86 7.13
C GLY A 25 -3.99 -7.95 8.23
N ILE A 26 -3.54 -8.13 9.48
CA ILE A 26 -3.90 -7.22 10.59
C ILE A 26 -3.43 -5.79 10.28
N LEU A 27 -2.18 -5.65 9.80
CA LEU A 27 -1.64 -4.35 9.42
C LEU A 27 -2.39 -3.76 8.22
N ALA A 28 -2.64 -4.56 7.19
CA ALA A 28 -3.34 -4.13 5.98
C ALA A 28 -4.77 -3.70 6.27
N ILE A 29 -5.45 -4.32 7.25
CA ILE A 29 -6.79 -3.94 7.70
C ILE A 29 -6.77 -2.62 8.49
N SER A 30 -5.68 -2.36 9.21
CA SER A 30 -5.54 -1.16 10.05
C SER A 30 -5.29 0.12 9.24
N LEU A 31 -4.74 0.02 8.03
CA LEU A 31 -4.48 1.15 7.15
C LEU A 31 -5.60 1.29 6.09
N PRO A 32 -6.27 2.45 5.98
CA PRO A 32 -7.24 2.70 4.91
C PRO A 32 -6.57 2.71 3.54
N LEU A 33 -7.26 2.13 2.54
CA LEU A 33 -6.89 2.24 1.14
C LEU A 33 -7.49 3.51 0.53
N VAL A 34 -6.66 4.29 -0.16
CA VAL A 34 -7.06 5.53 -0.82
C VAL A 34 -6.64 5.48 -2.30
N PRO A 35 -7.57 5.61 -3.25
CA PRO A 35 -7.21 5.70 -4.66
C PRO A 35 -6.44 7.00 -4.92
N ASP A 36 -5.32 6.89 -5.64
CA ASP A 36 -4.47 8.01 -6.03
C ASP A 36 -3.87 7.77 -7.42
N GLU A 37 -4.30 8.57 -8.39
CA GLU A 37 -3.82 8.48 -9.78
C GLU A 37 -2.42 9.09 -9.97
N HIS A 38 -1.93 9.86 -8.99
CA HIS A 38 -0.60 10.47 -9.05
C HIS A 38 0.53 9.48 -8.69
N THR A 39 0.19 8.40 -8.02
CA THR A 39 1.12 7.31 -7.73
C THR A 39 1.20 6.38 -8.93
N GLU A 40 2.39 5.89 -9.29
CA GLU A 40 2.52 4.95 -10.43
C GLU A 40 1.96 3.55 -10.10
N THR A 41 2.15 3.11 -8.86
CA THR A 41 1.78 1.76 -8.39
C THR A 41 1.02 1.82 -7.05
N ALA A 42 1.74 1.77 -5.92
CA ALA A 42 1.25 1.92 -4.57
C ALA A 42 2.26 2.72 -3.73
N ALA A 43 1.77 3.33 -2.65
CA ALA A 43 2.59 4.05 -1.70
C ALA A 43 1.93 4.05 -0.32
N THR A 44 2.69 4.37 0.72
CA THR A 44 2.16 4.59 2.06
C THR A 44 2.79 5.80 2.72
N ASP A 45 2.05 6.43 3.63
CA ASP A 45 2.59 7.43 4.58
C ASP A 45 2.67 6.86 6.01
N GLY A 46 2.37 5.58 6.18
CA GLY A 46 2.28 4.88 7.46
C GLY A 46 0.93 5.01 8.16
N ALA A 47 0.03 5.86 7.68
CA ALA A 47 -1.35 5.99 8.15
C ALA A 47 -2.36 5.49 7.11
N ARG A 48 -2.05 5.59 5.82
CA ARG A 48 -2.88 5.20 4.69
C ARG A 48 -2.04 4.48 3.64
N ILE A 49 -2.68 3.66 2.82
CA ILE A 49 -2.10 3.06 1.63
C ILE A 49 -2.75 3.74 0.43
N TYR A 50 -1.94 4.45 -0.35
CA TYR A 50 -2.32 5.04 -1.62
C TYR A 50 -2.08 4.02 -2.73
N TYR A 51 -3.02 3.92 -3.67
CA TYR A 51 -2.89 2.98 -4.77
C TYR A 51 -3.41 3.57 -6.07
N ASN A 52 -2.73 3.25 -7.18
CA ASN A 52 -3.20 3.62 -8.50
C ASN A 52 -4.29 2.64 -8.96
N PRO A 53 -5.55 3.10 -9.15
CA PRO A 53 -6.64 2.21 -9.53
C PRO A 53 -6.40 1.50 -10.86
N ALA A 54 -5.86 2.20 -11.86
CA ALA A 54 -5.60 1.65 -13.19
C ALA A 54 -4.51 0.58 -13.18
N TRP A 55 -3.51 0.72 -12.31
CA TRP A 55 -2.46 -0.27 -12.13
C TRP A 55 -2.96 -1.50 -11.37
N PHE A 56 -3.70 -1.32 -10.27
CA PHE A 56 -4.29 -2.44 -9.53
C PHE A 56 -5.32 -3.22 -10.35
N GLU A 57 -6.06 -2.53 -11.22
CA GLU A 57 -6.98 -3.13 -12.17
C GLU A 57 -6.26 -4.04 -13.19
N GLN A 58 -5.04 -3.67 -13.59
CA GLN A 58 -4.17 -4.53 -14.40
C GLN A 58 -3.60 -5.70 -13.58
N LEU A 59 -3.20 -5.43 -12.34
CA LEU A 59 -2.58 -6.42 -11.47
C LEU A 59 -3.54 -7.53 -11.07
N ARG A 60 -4.79 -7.19 -10.70
CA ARG A 60 -5.82 -8.16 -10.31
C ARG A 60 -6.21 -9.12 -11.43
N ARG A 61 -6.01 -8.72 -12.70
CA ARG A 61 -6.26 -9.60 -13.85
C ARG A 61 -5.19 -10.67 -14.02
N GLN A 62 -4.04 -10.52 -13.36
CA GLN A 62 -2.95 -11.48 -13.43
C GLN A 62 -3.10 -12.54 -12.33
N ASP A 63 -3.00 -12.14 -11.07
CA ASP A 63 -3.10 -13.05 -9.91
C ASP A 63 -3.39 -12.26 -8.62
N ASP A 64 -4.29 -12.78 -7.77
CA ASP A 64 -4.62 -12.17 -6.47
C ASP A 64 -3.41 -12.10 -5.53
N GLY A 65 -2.46 -13.02 -5.68
CA GLY A 65 -1.19 -13.07 -4.97
C GLY A 65 -0.30 -11.86 -5.21
N TYR A 66 -0.32 -11.27 -6.42
CA TYR A 66 0.41 -10.04 -6.68
C TYR A 66 -0.17 -8.86 -5.90
N VAL A 67 -1.51 -8.74 -5.87
CA VAL A 67 -2.20 -7.70 -5.10
C VAL A 67 -1.92 -7.87 -3.61
N MET A 68 -2.02 -9.09 -3.08
CA MET A 68 -1.66 -9.38 -1.68
C MET A 68 -0.19 -9.04 -1.38
N GLY A 69 0.73 -9.33 -2.30
CA GLY A 69 2.15 -9.01 -2.17
C GLY A 69 2.43 -7.52 -2.07
N VAL A 70 1.75 -6.71 -2.89
CA VAL A 70 1.85 -5.24 -2.83
C VAL A 70 1.31 -4.71 -1.50
N LEU A 71 0.12 -5.15 -1.09
CA LEU A 71 -0.44 -4.73 0.20
C LEU A 71 0.48 -5.11 1.38
N ALA A 72 1.08 -6.30 1.33
CA ALA A 72 2.07 -6.73 2.32
C ALA A 72 3.35 -5.88 2.26
N HIS A 73 3.81 -5.49 1.08
CA HIS A 73 4.96 -4.59 0.90
C HIS A 73 4.70 -3.23 1.56
N GLU A 74 3.56 -2.59 1.22
CA GLU A 74 3.23 -1.26 1.72
C GLU A 74 3.16 -1.21 3.25
N VAL A 75 2.49 -2.18 3.90
CA VAL A 75 2.40 -2.21 5.37
C VAL A 75 3.74 -2.47 6.06
N MET A 76 4.72 -3.02 5.35
CA MET A 76 6.04 -3.27 5.91
C MET A 76 6.89 -2.01 6.03
N HIS A 77 6.58 -0.94 5.29
CA HIS A 77 7.26 0.33 5.46
C HIS A 77 7.06 0.94 6.84
N PRO A 78 5.82 1.13 7.35
CA PRO A 78 5.60 1.55 8.72
C PRO A 78 5.96 0.44 9.72
N ALA A 79 5.63 -0.83 9.48
CA ALA A 79 5.90 -1.89 10.47
C ALA A 79 7.40 -2.07 10.77
N MET A 80 8.25 -1.96 9.74
CA MET A 80 9.70 -1.96 9.94
C MET A 80 10.25 -0.57 10.27
N GLY A 81 9.46 0.49 10.22
CA GLY A 81 9.92 1.86 10.48
C GLY A 81 10.82 2.44 9.40
N HIS A 82 10.74 1.95 8.15
CA HIS A 82 11.45 2.52 7.01
C HIS A 82 11.14 4.00 6.80
N LEU A 83 9.93 4.44 7.14
CA LEU A 83 9.50 5.84 7.08
C LEU A 83 10.32 6.74 8.01
N TRP A 84 10.71 6.24 9.19
CA TRP A 84 11.39 7.04 10.23
C TRP A 84 12.90 6.77 10.29
N ARG A 85 13.38 5.69 9.67
CA ARG A 85 14.80 5.30 9.69
C ARG A 85 15.67 5.98 8.65
N ARG A 86 15.13 6.82 7.75
CA ARG A 86 15.94 7.50 6.71
C ARG A 86 17.06 8.34 7.32
N GLY A 87 16.75 9.18 8.31
CA GLY A 87 17.69 10.16 8.87
C GLY A 87 18.18 11.13 7.79
N GLU A 88 19.48 11.44 7.81
CA GLU A 88 20.15 12.33 6.84
C GLU A 88 20.56 11.62 5.53
N ARG A 89 20.17 10.35 5.33
CA ARG A 89 20.56 9.59 4.14
C ARG A 89 19.95 10.19 2.87
N ASN A 90 20.73 10.17 1.80
CA ASN A 90 20.34 10.69 0.48
C ASN A 90 18.99 10.11 0.03
N ALA A 91 17.98 10.98 -0.11
CA ALA A 91 16.61 10.59 -0.38
C ALA A 91 16.44 9.82 -1.71
N PRO A 92 17.05 10.23 -2.84
CA PRO A 92 16.99 9.46 -4.07
C PRO A 92 17.48 8.02 -3.90
N LYS A 93 18.65 7.81 -3.27
CA LYS A 93 19.21 6.46 -3.06
C LYS A 93 18.43 5.63 -2.05
N TRP A 94 17.88 6.26 -1.01
CA TRP A 94 16.99 5.61 -0.05
C TRP A 94 15.70 5.13 -0.72
N ASN A 95 15.17 5.97 -1.62
CA ASN A 95 14.01 5.62 -2.43
C ASN A 95 14.36 4.56 -3.48
N VAL A 96 15.59 4.38 -3.96
CA VAL A 96 15.90 3.22 -4.82
C VAL A 96 15.85 1.89 -4.05
N ALA A 97 16.20 1.90 -2.77
CA ALA A 97 16.10 0.71 -1.90
C ALA A 97 14.67 0.42 -1.42
N ALA A 98 13.79 1.44 -1.45
CA ALA A 98 12.37 1.37 -1.15
C ALA A 98 11.59 2.28 -2.13
N PRO A 99 11.48 1.90 -3.41
CA PRO A 99 10.91 2.76 -4.44
C PRO A 99 9.42 2.92 -4.20
N ALA A 100 8.98 4.19 -4.15
CA ALA A 100 7.60 4.67 -4.02
C ALA A 100 6.94 4.73 -2.63
N ALA A 101 7.44 4.04 -1.61
CA ALA A 101 6.64 3.83 -0.39
C ALA A 101 6.63 4.97 0.66
N ALA A 102 7.08 6.17 0.32
CA ALA A 102 7.06 7.30 1.24
C ALA A 102 6.71 8.57 0.49
N ARG A 103 5.41 8.86 0.35
CA ARG A 103 5.00 10.24 0.08
C ARG A 103 5.55 11.11 1.21
N PRO A 104 6.32 12.18 0.94
CA PRO A 104 6.70 13.11 1.99
C PRO A 104 5.42 13.63 2.64
N ALA A 105 5.41 13.79 3.96
CA ALA A 105 4.25 14.22 4.75
C ALA A 105 3.76 15.67 4.45
N GLU A 106 4.01 16.20 3.26
CA GLU A 106 3.40 17.42 2.77
C GLU A 106 1.95 17.14 2.37
N ALA A 107 1.03 17.75 3.15
CA ALA A 107 -0.42 17.76 2.98
C ALA A 107 -1.24 16.62 3.62
N VAL A 108 -0.92 16.23 4.87
CA VAL A 108 -1.97 15.69 5.76
C VAL A 108 -2.66 16.88 6.43
N PRO A 109 -3.87 17.32 6.01
CA PRO A 109 -4.64 18.25 6.82
C PRO A 109 -4.91 17.58 8.19
N PRO A 110 -4.81 18.33 9.31
CA PRO A 110 -5.06 17.75 10.61
C PRO A 110 -6.47 17.15 10.62
N VAL A 111 -6.54 15.87 11.00
CA VAL A 111 -7.81 15.23 11.32
C VAL A 111 -8.40 16.02 12.49
N ARG A 112 -9.53 16.68 12.27
CA ARG A 112 -10.31 17.33 13.32
C ARG A 112 -10.99 16.30 14.20
#